data_AF-A0A9E0DLA8-F1
#
_entry.id   AF-A0A9E0DLA8-F1
#
_cell.length_a   1.000
_cell.length_b   1.000
_cell.length_c   1.000
_cell.angle_alpha   90.00
_cell.angle_beta   90.00
_cell.angle_gamma   90.00
#
_symmetry.space_group_name_H-M   'P 1'
#
loop_
_entity.id
_entity.type
_entity.pdbx_description
1 polymer ?
#
loop_
_entity_poly.entity_id
_entity_poly.type
_entity_poly.pdbx_seq_one_letter_code
_entity_poly.pdbx_strand_id
1 'polypeptide(L)'
;MKKTFLITGVIFLTGLVIGAYTTVTAADPGLVQILTNKLGVTEKQATGGAGCIFNTAQQKMSKNDFTSLAKAVPGIDSMMAAAPKKEEKKGALRSAASLLGKGNSSLSIAASLAESFSQLGMSSGMVNAFIPIILDYVQEKGGEAVMNALQAALK
;
A
#
# COMPACT_ATOMS: atom_id res chain seq x y z
N MET A 1 -60.01 -5.41 26.77
CA MET A 1 -58.85 -4.49 26.71
C MET A 1 -57.70 -5.28 26.08
N LYS A 2 -57.09 -5.01 24.91
CA LYS A 2 -56.97 -3.85 24.03
C LYS A 2 -56.75 -4.36 22.58
N LYS A 3 -57.61 -3.89 21.67
CA LYS A 3 -57.34 -3.42 20.29
C LYS A 3 -56.55 -4.31 19.29
N THR A 4 -57.33 -4.93 18.41
CA THR A 4 -57.19 -5.02 16.94
C THR A 4 -56.00 -4.28 16.30
N PHE A 5 -55.19 -5.00 15.49
CA PHE A 5 -54.79 -4.52 14.16
C PHE A 5 -54.45 -5.68 13.22
N LEU A 6 -55.32 -5.89 12.25
CA LEU A 6 -55.09 -6.61 10.99
C LEU A 6 -54.14 -5.79 10.12
N ILE A 7 -53.05 -6.39 9.62
CA ILE A 7 -52.62 -6.19 8.21
C ILE A 7 -52.10 -7.53 7.69
N THR A 8 -52.98 -8.20 6.95
CA THR A 8 -52.66 -9.14 5.88
C THR A 8 -51.76 -8.44 4.86
N GLY A 9 -50.61 -9.03 4.51
CA GLY A 9 -49.71 -8.39 3.54
C GLY A 9 -48.59 -9.29 3.02
N VAL A 10 -48.96 -10.26 2.19
CA VAL A 10 -48.15 -10.86 1.12
C VAL A 10 -46.95 -11.74 1.54
N ILE A 11 -47.23 -13.04 1.49
CA ILE A 11 -46.28 -14.13 1.26
C ILE A 11 -45.52 -13.84 -0.06
N PHE A 12 -44.21 -13.59 0.02
CA PHE A 12 -43.32 -13.80 -1.12
C PHE A 12 -42.44 -15.03 -0.85
N LEU A 13 -42.75 -16.03 -1.65
CA LEU A 13 -42.04 -17.26 -1.90
C LEU A 13 -40.62 -16.98 -2.42
N THR A 14 -39.73 -17.96 -2.23
CA THR A 14 -38.41 -18.18 -2.90
C THR A 14 -37.17 -17.61 -2.20
N GLY A 15 -36.25 -18.52 -1.85
CA GLY A 15 -34.88 -18.18 -1.49
C GLY A 15 -34.25 -19.00 -0.36
N LEU A 16 -34.30 -20.34 -0.43
CA LEU A 16 -33.35 -21.17 0.30
C LEU A 16 -31.96 -20.95 -0.33
N VAL A 17 -31.23 -19.96 0.15
CA VAL A 17 -29.78 -19.85 -0.10
C VAL A 17 -29.09 -20.55 1.05
N ILE A 18 -28.61 -21.77 0.79
CA ILE A 18 -27.64 -22.45 1.63
C ILE A 18 -26.34 -21.66 1.48
N GLY A 19 -26.23 -20.55 2.20
CA GLY A 19 -24.97 -19.86 2.41
C GLY A 19 -24.16 -20.73 3.35
N ALA A 20 -23.24 -21.52 2.82
CA ALA A 20 -22.13 -22.02 3.61
C ALA A 20 -21.52 -20.80 4.31
N TYR A 21 -21.64 -20.76 5.63
CA TYR A 21 -20.79 -19.95 6.48
C TYR A 21 -19.37 -20.48 6.25
N THR A 22 -18.72 -19.98 5.22
CA THR A 22 -17.27 -20.01 5.15
C THR A 22 -16.84 -19.33 6.43
N THR A 23 -16.24 -20.10 7.32
CA THR A 23 -15.52 -19.60 8.47
C THR A 23 -14.72 -18.39 8.00
N VAL A 24 -15.11 -17.20 8.44
CA VAL A 24 -14.26 -16.02 8.37
C VAL A 24 -13.10 -16.38 9.29
N THR A 25 -12.11 -17.09 8.74
CA THR A 25 -10.76 -16.96 9.27
C THR A 25 -10.54 -15.46 9.22
N ALA A 26 -10.22 -14.85 10.36
CA ALA A 26 -9.76 -13.48 10.37
C ALA A 26 -8.47 -13.49 9.53
N ALA A 27 -8.62 -13.35 8.21
CA ALA A 27 -7.54 -13.20 7.29
C ALA A 27 -6.90 -11.90 7.72
N ASP A 28 -5.68 -12.02 8.20
CA ASP A 28 -4.88 -10.88 8.57
C ASP A 28 -4.92 -9.88 7.39
N PRO A 29 -5.48 -8.68 7.58
CA PRO A 29 -5.76 -7.81 6.45
C PRO A 29 -4.44 -7.46 5.77
N GLY A 30 -4.32 -7.83 4.49
CA GLY A 30 -3.12 -7.52 3.72
C GLY A 30 -2.86 -6.01 3.69
N LEU A 31 -1.61 -5.61 3.49
CA LEU A 31 -1.19 -4.21 3.51
C LEU A 31 -2.08 -3.28 2.65
N VAL A 32 -2.46 -3.73 1.44
CA VAL A 32 -3.34 -2.95 0.55
C VAL A 32 -4.69 -2.67 1.20
N GLN A 33 -5.28 -3.67 1.86
CA GLN A 33 -6.55 -3.53 2.56
C GLN A 33 -6.43 -2.57 3.75
N ILE A 34 -5.32 -2.62 4.49
CA ILE A 34 -5.05 -1.68 5.58
C ILE A 34 -4.95 -0.24 5.06
N LEU A 35 -4.20 -0.03 3.97
CA LEU A 35 -4.01 1.29 3.37
C LEU A 35 -5.33 1.86 2.84
N THR A 36 -6.11 1.06 2.11
CA THR A 36 -7.43 1.49 1.60
C THR A 36 -8.38 1.85 2.74
N ASN A 37 -8.48 1.01 3.77
CA ASN A 37 -9.36 1.24 4.91
C ASN A 37 -8.96 2.46 5.75
N LYS A 38 -7.65 2.65 6.02
CA LYS A 38 -7.17 3.74 6.87
C LYS A 38 -7.12 5.09 6.16
N LEU A 39 -6.84 5.09 4.85
CA LEU A 39 -6.57 6.31 4.09
C LEU A 39 -7.68 6.70 3.11
N GLY A 40 -8.70 5.85 2.92
CA GLY A 40 -9.79 6.10 1.98
C GLY A 40 -9.33 6.14 0.50
N VAL A 41 -8.18 5.56 0.20
CA VAL A 41 -7.63 5.46 -1.15
C VAL A 41 -8.19 4.23 -1.87
N THR A 42 -8.17 4.24 -3.20
CA THR A 42 -8.54 3.06 -3.99
C THR A 42 -7.50 1.95 -3.87
N GLU A 43 -7.89 0.70 -4.15
CA GLU A 43 -6.97 -0.45 -4.15
C GLU A 43 -5.78 -0.24 -5.11
N LYS A 44 -6.05 0.32 -6.30
CA LYS A 44 -5.00 0.68 -7.27
C LYS A 44 -4.00 1.69 -6.70
N GLN A 45 -4.48 2.71 -6.00
CA GLN A 45 -3.65 3.73 -5.37
C GLN A 45 -2.84 3.18 -4.21
N ALA A 46 -3.45 2.36 -3.35
CA ALA A 46 -2.75 1.67 -2.26
C ALA A 46 -1.65 0.75 -2.79
N THR A 47 -1.97 -0.07 -3.79
CA THR A 47 -1.05 -1.03 -4.40
C THR A 47 0.12 -0.32 -5.10
N GLY A 48 -0.18 0.67 -5.94
CA GLY A 48 0.87 1.44 -6.64
C GLY A 48 1.70 2.30 -5.69
N GLY A 49 1.08 2.96 -4.71
CA GLY A 49 1.75 3.81 -3.74
C GLY A 49 2.69 3.04 -2.82
N ALA A 50 2.24 1.89 -2.30
CA ALA A 50 3.10 0.96 -1.57
C ALA A 50 4.24 0.44 -2.47
N GLY A 51 3.94 0.11 -3.72
CA GLY A 51 4.92 -0.27 -4.73
C GLY A 51 6.03 0.76 -4.95
N CYS A 52 5.72 2.05 -4.99
CA CYS A 52 6.71 3.12 -5.12
C CYS A 52 7.69 3.14 -3.94
N ILE A 53 7.15 2.96 -2.73
CA ILE A 53 7.93 2.94 -1.49
C ILE A 53 8.83 1.70 -1.48
N PHE A 54 8.31 0.52 -1.84
CA PHE A 54 9.09 -0.71 -1.91
C PHE A 54 10.14 -0.72 -3.03
N ASN A 55 9.86 -0.13 -4.18
CA ASN A 55 10.85 0.07 -5.24
C ASN A 55 12.02 0.95 -4.76
N THR A 56 11.73 1.99 -3.97
CA THR A 56 12.77 2.83 -3.37
C THR A 56 13.58 2.02 -2.34
N ALA A 57 12.90 1.27 -1.49
CA ALA A 57 13.52 0.42 -0.49
C ALA A 57 14.45 -0.63 -1.13
N GLN A 58 14.01 -1.31 -2.20
CA GLN A 58 14.81 -2.31 -2.92
C GLN A 58 16.15 -1.74 -3.42
N GLN A 59 16.16 -0.48 -3.87
CA GLN A 59 17.38 0.16 -4.41
C GLN A 59 18.38 0.56 -3.32
N LYS A 60 17.93 0.67 -2.06
CA LYS A 60 18.71 1.20 -0.94
C LYS A 60 19.06 0.16 0.12
N MET A 61 18.22 -0.87 0.27
CA MET A 61 18.42 -1.96 1.21
C MET A 61 19.43 -2.98 0.67
N SER A 62 20.04 -3.75 1.58
CA SER A 62 20.77 -4.94 1.19
C SER A 62 19.80 -5.99 0.63
N LYS A 63 20.31 -6.93 -0.18
CA LYS A 63 19.49 -8.03 -0.72
C LYS A 63 18.84 -8.88 0.38
N ASN A 64 19.55 -9.09 1.49
CA ASN A 64 19.06 -9.88 2.61
C ASN A 64 17.91 -9.18 3.34
N ASP A 65 18.06 -7.88 3.61
CA ASP A 65 17.02 -7.11 4.29
C ASP A 65 15.76 -6.99 3.41
N PHE A 66 15.95 -6.75 2.11
CA PHE A 66 14.83 -6.71 1.17
C PHE A 66 14.14 -8.08 1.05
N THR A 67 14.89 -9.19 1.11
CA THR A 67 14.30 -10.53 1.13
C THR A 67 13.44 -10.76 2.38
N SER A 68 13.91 -10.31 3.55
CA SER A 68 13.13 -10.37 4.80
C SER A 68 11.89 -9.48 4.73
N LEU A 69 12.00 -8.28 4.15
CA LEU A 69 10.87 -7.40 3.87
C LEU A 69 9.84 -8.06 2.95
N ALA A 70 10.28 -8.69 1.87
CA ALA A 70 9.41 -9.38 0.92
C ALA A 70 8.65 -10.56 1.55
N LYS A 71 9.27 -11.27 2.50
CA LYS A 71 8.60 -12.31 3.29
C LYS A 71 7.54 -11.73 4.23
N ALA A 72 7.79 -10.55 4.80
CA ALA A 72 6.85 -9.87 5.70
C ALA A 72 5.66 -9.23 4.97
N VAL A 73 5.80 -8.92 3.67
CA VAL A 73 4.77 -8.27 2.85
C VAL A 73 4.36 -9.18 1.70
N PRO A 74 3.35 -10.06 1.90
CA PRO A 74 2.79 -10.85 0.82
C PRO A 74 2.32 -9.97 -0.35
N GLY A 75 2.74 -10.31 -1.57
CA GLY A 75 2.39 -9.57 -2.78
C GLY A 75 3.25 -8.33 -3.06
N ILE A 76 4.38 -8.14 -2.37
CA ILE A 76 5.29 -6.99 -2.58
C ILE A 76 5.69 -6.83 -4.06
N ASP A 77 5.94 -7.93 -4.78
CA ASP A 77 6.33 -7.90 -6.19
C ASP A 77 5.23 -7.33 -7.08
N SER A 78 3.97 -7.71 -6.81
CA SER A 78 2.80 -7.18 -7.52
C SER A 78 2.58 -5.70 -7.22
N MET A 79 2.82 -5.27 -5.97
CA MET A 79 2.77 -3.85 -5.61
C MET A 79 3.83 -3.05 -6.37
N MET A 80 5.08 -3.52 -6.35
CA MET A 80 6.19 -2.88 -7.05
C MET A 80 5.98 -2.81 -8.57
N ALA A 81 5.38 -3.85 -9.16
CA ALA A 81 5.03 -3.87 -10.57
C ALA A 81 3.89 -2.89 -10.92
N ALA A 82 2.99 -2.61 -9.98
CA ALA A 82 1.89 -1.65 -10.13
C ALA A 82 2.31 -0.19 -9.90
N ALA A 83 3.51 0.05 -9.36
CA ALA A 83 4.06 1.38 -9.25
C ALA A 83 4.21 2.03 -10.64
N PRO A 84 4.01 3.35 -10.78
CA PRO A 84 4.30 4.06 -12.01
C PRO A 84 5.75 3.82 -12.41
N LYS A 85 5.94 3.24 -13.59
CA LYS A 85 7.27 3.06 -14.16
C LYS A 85 7.74 4.43 -14.63
N LYS A 86 8.83 4.93 -14.05
CA LYS A 86 9.53 6.07 -14.64
C LYS A 86 10.04 5.60 -16.01
N GLU A 87 9.38 6.03 -17.08
CA GLU A 87 9.91 5.93 -18.43
C GLU A 87 11.32 6.54 -18.39
N GLU A 88 12.34 5.68 -18.42
CA GLU A 88 13.73 6.10 -18.48
C GLU A 88 13.97 6.73 -19.85
N LYS A 89 13.56 7.98 -20.03
CA LYS A 89 14.00 8.79 -21.16
C LYS A 89 15.50 8.96 -21.01
N LYS A 90 16.27 8.12 -21.73
CA LYS A 90 17.74 8.07 -21.76
C LYS A 90 18.43 9.43 -21.99
N GLY A 91 17.70 10.46 -22.40
CA GLY A 91 18.19 11.85 -22.52
C GLY A 91 18.19 12.67 -21.23
N ALA A 92 17.37 12.35 -20.23
CA ALA A 92 17.24 13.12 -18.98
C ALA A 92 18.28 12.75 -17.91
N LEU A 93 18.94 11.60 -18.06
CA LEU A 93 19.92 11.08 -17.11
C LEU A 93 21.15 12.00 -16.95
N ARG A 94 21.57 12.68 -18.04
CA ARG A 94 22.72 13.60 -18.01
C ARG A 94 22.45 14.89 -17.24
N SER A 95 21.21 15.38 -17.24
CA SER A 95 20.81 16.57 -16.49
C SER A 95 20.47 16.24 -15.02
N ALA A 96 19.89 15.06 -14.78
CA ALA A 96 19.61 14.58 -13.44
C ALA A 96 20.89 14.26 -12.65
N ALA A 97 21.92 13.66 -13.28
CA ALA A 97 23.19 13.36 -12.62
C ALA A 97 23.89 14.61 -12.02
N SER A 98 23.78 15.75 -12.69
CA SER A 98 24.33 17.03 -12.21
C SER A 98 23.56 17.63 -11.02
N LEU A 99 22.30 17.25 -10.83
CA LEU A 99 21.47 17.66 -9.70
C LEU A 99 21.53 16.66 -8.53
N LEU A 100 21.71 15.37 -8.85
CA LEU A 100 21.83 14.26 -7.89
C LEU A 100 23.17 14.29 -7.11
N GLY A 101 24.20 14.93 -7.67
CA GLY A 101 25.49 15.11 -6.99
C GLY A 101 25.50 16.16 -5.87
N LYS A 102 24.41 16.92 -5.66
CA LYS A 102 24.36 18.05 -4.69
C LYS A 102 23.13 18.10 -3.78
N GLY A 103 22.19 17.16 -3.90
CA GLY A 103 20.96 17.12 -3.09
C GLY A 103 21.02 16.10 -1.96
N ASN A 104 20.45 16.44 -0.80
CA ASN A 104 20.20 15.47 0.29
C ASN A 104 19.37 14.29 -0.26
N SER A 105 19.85 13.05 -0.07
CA SER A 105 19.20 11.84 -0.60
C SER A 105 17.74 11.72 -0.17
N SER A 106 17.43 12.12 1.07
CA SER A 106 16.07 12.18 1.63
C SER A 106 15.11 13.02 0.79
N LEU A 107 15.55 14.23 0.43
CA LEU A 107 14.73 15.19 -0.32
C LEU A 107 14.46 14.67 -1.74
N SER A 108 15.45 14.00 -2.34
CA SER A 108 15.32 13.38 -3.66
C SER A 108 14.36 12.18 -3.64
N ILE A 109 14.39 11.36 -2.58
CA ILE A 109 13.46 10.26 -2.36
C ILE A 109 12.04 10.79 -2.17
N ALA A 110 11.85 11.76 -1.27
CA ALA A 110 10.55 12.36 -1.00
C ALA A 110 9.93 12.97 -2.27
N ALA A 111 10.72 13.74 -3.04
CA ALA A 111 10.26 14.31 -4.31
C ALA A 111 9.91 13.22 -5.34
N SER A 112 10.70 12.15 -5.42
CA SER A 112 10.42 11.02 -6.33
C SER A 112 9.15 10.25 -5.98
N LEU A 113 8.91 10.03 -4.68
CA LEU A 113 7.69 9.39 -4.20
C LEU A 113 6.48 10.30 -4.41
N ALA A 114 6.59 11.58 -4.07
CA ALA A 114 5.55 12.59 -4.29
C ALA A 114 5.09 12.66 -5.75
N GLU A 115 6.04 12.64 -6.69
CA GLU A 115 5.76 12.60 -8.13
C GLU A 115 5.02 11.30 -8.52
N SER A 116 5.49 10.15 -8.03
CA SER A 116 4.86 8.86 -8.32
C SER A 116 3.43 8.77 -7.76
N PHE A 117 3.19 9.34 -6.58
CA PHE A 117 1.86 9.44 -5.98
C PHE A 117 0.94 10.36 -6.80
N SER A 118 1.47 11.49 -7.29
CA SER A 118 0.74 12.38 -8.20
C SER A 118 0.33 11.66 -9.50
N GLN A 119 1.20 10.82 -10.05
CA GLN A 119 0.90 9.99 -11.23
C GLN A 119 -0.18 8.93 -10.98
N LEU A 120 -0.35 8.50 -9.73
CA LEU A 120 -1.46 7.64 -9.29
C LEU A 120 -2.75 8.44 -8.98
N GLY A 121 -2.75 9.75 -9.23
CA GLY A 121 -3.87 10.64 -8.92
C GLY A 121 -4.06 10.90 -7.43
N MET A 122 -3.01 10.72 -6.62
CA MET A 122 -3.01 11.04 -5.19
C MET A 122 -2.33 12.38 -4.93
N SER A 123 -2.64 13.00 -3.79
CA SER A 123 -1.85 14.14 -3.30
C SER A 123 -0.42 13.71 -2.99
N SER A 124 0.56 14.55 -3.33
CA SER A 124 1.98 14.34 -3.01
C SER A 124 2.24 14.17 -1.51
N GLY A 125 1.43 14.82 -0.67
CA GLY A 125 1.52 14.70 0.79
C GLY A 125 1.09 13.33 1.33
N MET A 126 0.44 12.49 0.51
CA MET A 126 -0.09 11.20 0.96
C MET A 126 1.01 10.17 1.27
N VAL A 127 2.21 10.38 0.71
CA VAL A 127 3.43 9.63 1.11
C VAL A 127 3.63 9.62 2.62
N ASN A 128 3.41 10.76 3.29
CA ASN A 128 3.61 10.90 4.73
C ASN A 128 2.58 10.11 5.56
N ALA A 129 1.42 9.78 4.96
CA ALA A 129 0.40 8.94 5.60
C ALA A 129 0.64 7.45 5.32
N PHE A 130 1.20 7.10 4.16
CA PHE A 130 1.51 5.72 3.77
C PHE A 130 2.69 5.15 4.57
N ILE A 131 3.79 5.90 4.67
CA ILE A 131 5.03 5.43 5.31
C ILE A 131 4.79 4.86 6.72
N PRO A 132 4.16 5.57 7.67
CA PRO A 132 3.97 5.03 9.03
C PRO A 132 3.12 3.75 9.03
N ILE A 133 2.07 3.67 8.21
CA ILE A 133 1.22 2.47 8.12
C ILE A 133 2.01 1.28 7.57
N ILE A 134 2.87 1.50 6.57
CA ILE A 134 3.73 0.44 6.01
C ILE A 134 4.77 0.00 7.04
N LEU A 135 5.39 0.94 7.77
CA LEU A 135 6.36 0.62 8.81
C LEU A 135 5.70 -0.19 9.94
N ASP A 136 4.52 0.21 10.39
CA ASP A 136 3.75 -0.51 11.41
C ASP A 136 3.44 -1.94 10.95
N TYR A 137 2.95 -2.10 9.71
CA TYR A 137 2.67 -3.42 9.14
C TYR A 137 3.93 -4.30 9.06
N VAL A 138 5.04 -3.73 8.57
CA VAL A 138 6.30 -4.45 8.46
C VAL A 138 6.87 -4.81 9.84
N GLN A 139 6.69 -3.95 10.84
CA GLN A 139 7.06 -4.25 12.21
C GLN A 139 6.22 -5.41 12.76
N GLU A 140 4.91 -5.41 12.51
CA GLU A 140 4.00 -6.45 12.97
C GLU A 140 4.29 -7.81 12.31
N LYS A 141 4.61 -7.83 11.01
CA LYS A 141 4.81 -9.08 10.25
C LYS A 141 6.27 -9.55 10.17
N GLY A 142 7.21 -8.62 10.13
CA GLY A 142 8.64 -8.87 9.91
C GLY A 142 9.53 -8.53 11.11
N GLY A 143 8.99 -7.91 12.15
CA GLY A 143 9.71 -7.50 13.33
C GLY A 143 10.44 -6.16 13.17
N GLU A 144 10.94 -5.66 14.31
CA GLU A 144 11.54 -4.32 14.41
C GLU A 144 12.79 -4.17 13.52
N ALA A 145 13.61 -5.21 13.37
CA ALA A 145 14.81 -5.16 12.55
C ALA A 145 14.49 -4.86 11.07
N VAL A 146 13.46 -5.51 10.51
CA VAL A 146 13.05 -5.31 9.11
C VAL A 146 12.41 -3.94 8.94
N MET A 147 11.60 -3.49 9.90
CA MET A 147 11.03 -2.14 9.90
C MET A 147 12.13 -1.07 9.95
N ASN A 148 13.12 -1.22 10.82
CA ASN A 148 14.23 -0.28 10.94
C ASN A 148 15.06 -0.22 9.66
N ALA A 149 15.31 -1.37 9.01
CA ALA A 149 16.00 -1.43 7.73
C ALA A 149 15.20 -0.71 6.62
N LEU A 150 13.88 -0.92 6.57
CA LEU A 150 12.99 -0.19 5.65
C LEU A 150 13.00 1.32 5.94
N GLN A 151 12.92 1.71 7.22
CA GLN A 151 12.94 3.12 7.62
C GLN A 151 14.26 3.79 7.24
N ALA A 152 15.39 3.12 7.43
CA ALA A 152 16.71 3.63 7.04
C ALA A 152 16.81 3.83 5.53
N ALA A 153 16.19 2.95 4.74
CA ALA A 153 16.18 3.03 3.27
C ALA A 153 15.34 4.20 2.72
N LEU A 154 14.41 4.74 3.51
CA LEU A 154 13.52 5.84 3.14
C LEU A 154 14.03 7.22 3.59
N LYS A 155 15.18 7.29 4.28
CA LYS A 155 15.78 8.52 4.80
C LYS A 155 16.83 9.13 3.86
#